data_AF-A0AAW1YB41-F1
#
_entry.id   AF-A0AAW1YB41-F1
#
_cell.length_a   1.000
_cell.length_b   1.000
_cell.length_c   1.000
_cell.angle_alpha   90.00
_cell.angle_beta   90.00
_cell.angle_gamma   90.00
#
_symmetry.space_group_name_H-M   'P 1'
#
loop_
_entity.id
_entity.type
_entity.pdbx_description
1 polymer ?
#
loop_
_entity_poly.entity_id
_entity_poly.type
_entity_poly.pdbx_seq_one_letter_code
_entity_poly.pdbx_strand_id
1 'polypeptide(L)'
;MKKYRACASCKHNHTKCVPDCPLAPYFPAHMHQKYRNAHKVFGGSHLTKFVKNLADSPHKRSTAMKHITAEADLRTVEPLGASFGVISKLWRKIAEEEEELRRVRLVLGVYRGVQGNIFDLRELDVNPCNSGYASQLKSEQ
;
A
#
# COMPACT_ATOMS: atom_id res chain seq x y z
N MET A 1 -22.08 -38.03 -8.56
CA MET A 1 -21.92 -36.73 -7.87
C MET A 1 -20.64 -36.05 -8.36
N LYS A 2 -20.71 -34.86 -8.98
CA LYS A 2 -19.51 -34.11 -9.38
C LYS A 2 -18.74 -33.70 -8.11
N LYS A 3 -17.54 -34.25 -7.89
CA LYS A 3 -16.66 -33.81 -6.79
C LYS A 3 -16.11 -32.42 -7.13
N TYR A 4 -16.70 -31.37 -6.56
CA TYR A 4 -16.12 -30.04 -6.62
C TYR A 4 -14.89 -29.98 -5.69
N ARG A 5 -13.75 -29.50 -6.18
CA ARG A 5 -12.55 -29.33 -5.35
C ARG A 5 -12.80 -28.20 -4.36
N ALA A 6 -12.56 -28.46 -3.06
CA ALA A 6 -12.69 -27.43 -2.04
C ALA A 6 -11.77 -26.23 -2.33
N CYS A 7 -12.29 -25.01 -2.14
CA CYS A 7 -11.49 -23.80 -2.23
C CYS A 7 -10.43 -23.77 -1.11
N ALA A 8 -9.46 -22.86 -1.20
CA ALA A 8 -8.38 -22.81 -0.23
C ALA A 8 -8.86 -22.48 1.19
N SER A 9 -9.93 -21.69 1.33
CA SER A 9 -10.55 -21.38 2.62
C SER A 9 -11.22 -22.59 3.27
N CYS A 10 -12.13 -23.26 2.55
CA CYS A 10 -12.82 -24.44 3.07
C CYS A 10 -11.85 -25.59 3.39
N LYS A 11 -10.78 -25.75 2.58
CA LYS A 11 -9.75 -26.74 2.89
C LYS A 11 -8.99 -26.42 4.18
N HIS A 12 -8.67 -25.14 4.42
CA HIS A 12 -8.01 -24.72 5.66
C HIS A 12 -8.89 -24.93 6.89
N ASN A 13 -10.19 -24.66 6.77
CA ASN A 13 -11.15 -24.79 7.86
C ASN A 13 -11.67 -26.22 8.03
N HIS A 14 -11.22 -27.18 7.21
CA HIS A 14 -11.74 -28.56 7.19
C HIS A 14 -13.26 -28.65 6.96
N THR A 15 -13.84 -27.70 6.23
CA THR A 15 -15.28 -27.66 5.92
C THR A 15 -15.58 -28.03 4.47
N LYS A 16 -16.80 -28.49 4.20
CA LYS A 16 -17.26 -28.74 2.83
C LYS A 16 -17.47 -27.41 2.09
N CYS A 17 -16.88 -27.27 0.91
CA CYS A 17 -17.11 -26.10 0.06
C CYS A 17 -18.48 -26.21 -0.60
N VAL A 18 -19.35 -25.23 -0.34
CA VAL A 18 -20.65 -25.08 -1.01
C VAL A 18 -20.49 -24.37 -2.35
N PRO A 19 -21.42 -24.56 -3.31
CA PRO A 19 -21.36 -23.91 -4.63
C PRO A 19 -21.29 -22.38 -4.55
N ASP A 20 -21.98 -21.78 -3.58
CA ASP A 20 -22.02 -20.32 -3.36
C ASP A 20 -21.07 -19.87 -2.23
N CYS A 21 -19.87 -20.44 -2.18
CA CYS A 21 -18.88 -20.05 -1.19
C CYS A 21 -18.37 -18.62 -1.50
N PRO A 22 -18.51 -17.65 -0.58
CA PRO A 22 -18.14 -16.25 -0.85
C PRO A 22 -16.64 -16.05 -1.10
N LEU A 23 -15.80 -16.93 -0.54
CA LEU A 23 -14.35 -16.86 -0.67
C LEU A 23 -13.80 -17.70 -1.83
N ALA A 24 -14.59 -18.61 -2.42
CA ALA A 24 -14.11 -19.49 -3.48
C ALA A 24 -13.62 -18.76 -4.75
N PRO A 25 -14.25 -17.67 -5.21
CA PRO A 25 -13.75 -16.90 -6.36
C PRO A 25 -12.39 -16.26 -6.13
N TYR A 26 -12.03 -15.94 -4.87
CA TYR A 26 -10.82 -15.21 -4.52
C TYR A 26 -9.69 -16.12 -4.04
N PHE A 27 -10.04 -17.25 -3.46
CA PHE A 27 -9.11 -18.25 -2.93
C PHE A 27 -9.37 -19.62 -3.56
N PRO A 28 -9.06 -19.81 -4.85
CA PRO A 28 -9.19 -21.09 -5.51
C PRO A 28 -8.24 -22.13 -4.88
N ALA A 29 -8.43 -23.40 -5.22
CA ALA A 29 -7.71 -24.51 -4.59
C ALA A 29 -6.17 -24.39 -4.68
N HIS A 30 -5.59 -23.77 -5.72
CA HIS A 30 -4.13 -23.64 -5.82
C HIS A 30 -3.56 -22.50 -4.94
N MET A 31 -4.39 -21.60 -4.42
CA MET A 31 -3.97 -20.44 -3.61
C MET A 31 -3.97 -20.73 -2.10
N HIS A 32 -3.59 -21.94 -1.70
CA HIS A 32 -3.56 -22.34 -0.29
C HIS A 32 -2.66 -21.43 0.57
N GLN A 33 -1.44 -21.15 0.11
CA GLN A 33 -0.50 -20.31 0.86
C GLN A 33 -1.04 -18.89 1.06
N LYS A 34 -1.59 -18.30 -0.01
CA LYS A 34 -2.20 -16.96 0.02
C LYS A 34 -3.35 -16.89 1.02
N TYR A 35 -4.21 -17.91 1.07
CA TYR A 35 -5.27 -17.97 2.08
C TYR A 35 -4.70 -18.10 3.50
N ARG A 36 -3.67 -18.93 3.73
CA ARG A 36 -3.04 -19.03 5.06
C ARG A 36 -2.49 -17.69 5.53
N ASN A 37 -1.82 -16.95 4.65
CA ASN A 37 -1.26 -15.64 4.96
C ASN A 37 -2.39 -14.65 5.29
N ALA A 38 -3.41 -14.57 4.42
CA ALA A 38 -4.56 -13.70 4.64
C ALA A 38 -5.35 -14.05 5.90
N HIS A 39 -5.51 -15.34 6.20
CA HIS A 39 -6.14 -15.82 7.43
C HIS A 39 -5.32 -15.44 8.67
N LYS A 40 -3.99 -15.58 8.62
CA LYS A 40 -3.10 -15.21 9.73
C LYS A 40 -3.14 -13.71 10.03
N VAL A 41 -3.20 -12.86 9.01
CA VAL A 41 -3.12 -11.41 9.15
C VAL A 41 -4.48 -10.78 9.45
N PHE A 42 -5.53 -11.20 8.74
CA PHE A 42 -6.84 -10.56 8.78
C PHE A 42 -7.91 -11.40 9.46
N GLY A 43 -7.74 -12.72 9.53
CA GLY A 43 -8.75 -13.65 10.04
C GLY A 43 -9.81 -14.04 9.02
N GLY A 44 -10.24 -15.31 9.04
CA GLY A 44 -11.23 -15.83 8.08
C GLY A 44 -12.60 -15.16 8.15
N SER A 45 -13.05 -14.80 9.35
CA SER A 45 -14.32 -14.11 9.58
C SER A 45 -14.32 -12.69 9.01
N HIS A 46 -13.20 -11.97 9.16
CA HIS A 46 -13.05 -10.64 8.59
C HIS A 46 -13.10 -10.70 7.07
N LEU A 47 -12.34 -11.60 6.43
CA LEU A 47 -12.37 -11.78 4.98
C LEU A 47 -13.79 -12.05 4.46
N THR A 48 -14.53 -12.91 5.16
CA THR A 48 -15.90 -13.26 4.78
C THR A 48 -16.84 -12.04 4.91
N LYS A 49 -16.77 -11.30 6.03
CA LYS A 49 -17.56 -10.09 6.24
C LYS A 49 -17.20 -9.01 5.22
N PHE A 50 -15.90 -8.82 4.96
CA PHE A 50 -15.37 -7.83 4.03
C PHE A 50 -15.90 -8.03 2.60
N VAL A 51 -15.87 -9.28 2.10
CA VAL A 51 -16.42 -9.60 0.77
C VAL A 51 -17.93 -9.36 0.72
N LYS A 52 -18.67 -9.70 1.77
CA LYS A 52 -20.12 -9.50 1.85
C LYS A 52 -20.50 -8.02 1.89
N ASN A 53 -19.73 -7.19 2.61
CA ASN A 53 -19.98 -5.75 2.70
C ASN A 53 -19.76 -5.01 1.37
N LEU A 54 -19.01 -5.60 0.44
CA LEU A 54 -18.76 -5.04 -0.89
C LEU A 54 -19.67 -5.67 -1.97
N ALA A 55 -20.79 -6.29 -1.58
CA ALA A 55 -21.66 -7.05 -2.48
C ALA A 55 -22.13 -6.25 -3.71
N ASP A 56 -22.35 -4.94 -3.56
CA ASP A 56 -22.93 -4.07 -4.59
C ASP A 56 -22.02 -3.83 -5.81
N SER A 57 -20.73 -4.23 -5.74
CA SER A 57 -19.80 -4.06 -6.86
C SER A 57 -18.81 -5.22 -6.99
N PRO A 58 -19.03 -6.13 -7.95
CA PRO A 58 -18.13 -7.26 -8.21
C PRO A 58 -16.69 -6.83 -8.51
N HIS A 59 -16.51 -5.71 -9.23
CA HIS A 59 -15.20 -5.16 -9.55
C HIS A 59 -14.46 -4.69 -8.30
N LYS A 60 -15.13 -3.93 -7.42
CA LYS A 60 -14.53 -3.47 -6.16
C LYS A 60 -14.11 -4.65 -5.28
N ARG A 61 -14.95 -5.69 -5.18
CA ARG A 61 -14.59 -6.93 -4.45
C ARG A 61 -13.32 -7.58 -4.98
N SER A 62 -13.22 -7.74 -6.30
CA SER A 62 -12.05 -8.36 -6.94
C SER A 62 -10.77 -7.58 -6.65
N THR A 63 -10.80 -6.26 -6.86
CA THR A 63 -9.66 -5.38 -6.58
C THR A 63 -9.28 -5.39 -5.10
N ALA A 64 -10.26 -5.24 -4.20
CA ALA A 64 -10.01 -5.22 -2.77
C ALA A 64 -9.42 -6.55 -2.26
N MET A 65 -9.92 -7.69 -2.73
CA MET A 65 -9.38 -9.01 -2.36
C MET A 65 -7.96 -9.23 -2.89
N LYS A 66 -7.61 -8.69 -4.07
CA LYS A 66 -6.22 -8.69 -4.57
C LYS A 66 -5.30 -7.91 -3.62
N HIS A 67 -5.71 -6.71 -3.20
CA HIS A 67 -4.91 -5.89 -2.29
C HIS A 67 -4.77 -6.52 -0.90
N ILE A 68 -5.86 -7.05 -0.32
CA ILE A 68 -5.81 -7.76 0.96
C ILE A 68 -4.84 -8.95 0.89
N THR A 69 -4.88 -9.71 -0.20
CA THR A 69 -4.00 -10.87 -0.35
C THR A 69 -2.54 -10.46 -0.47
N ALA A 70 -2.25 -9.41 -1.26
CA ALA A 70 -0.90 -8.87 -1.39
C ALA A 70 -0.36 -8.31 -0.06
N GLU A 71 -1.18 -7.54 0.66
CA GLU A 71 -0.83 -6.99 1.98
C GLU A 71 -0.56 -8.11 3.00
N ALA A 72 -1.36 -9.18 2.98
CA ALA A 72 -1.13 -10.32 3.86
C ALA A 72 0.21 -11.00 3.57
N ASP A 73 0.54 -11.20 2.30
CA ASP A 73 1.82 -11.79 1.90
C ASP A 73 2.99 -10.92 2.40
N LEU A 74 2.90 -9.59 2.24
CA LEU A 74 3.91 -8.66 2.74
C LEU A 74 4.05 -8.71 4.28
N ARG A 75 2.93 -8.69 5.02
CA ARG A 75 2.95 -8.76 6.49
C ARG A 75 3.48 -10.07 7.03
N THR A 76 3.45 -11.15 6.25
CA THR A 76 4.09 -12.41 6.65
C THR A 76 5.62 -12.39 6.53
N VAL A 77 6.17 -11.54 5.66
CA VAL A 77 7.62 -11.37 5.47
C VAL A 77 8.16 -10.28 6.39
N GLU A 78 7.48 -9.14 6.46
CA GLU A 78 7.85 -7.98 7.29
C GLU A 78 6.66 -7.54 8.15
N PRO A 79 6.53 -8.02 9.41
CA PRO A 79 5.37 -7.75 10.26
C PRO A 79 5.10 -6.26 10.53
N LEU A 80 6.17 -5.46 10.60
CA LEU A 80 6.10 -4.01 10.84
C LEU A 80 6.32 -3.18 9.56
N GLY A 81 6.71 -3.83 8.45
CA GLY A 81 7.25 -3.16 7.25
C GLY A 81 6.38 -3.25 5.98
N ALA A 82 5.30 -4.04 5.97
CA ALA A 82 4.49 -4.42 4.81
C ALA A 82 4.28 -3.36 3.69
N SER A 83 3.06 -2.81 3.51
CA SER A 83 2.86 -1.69 2.58
C SER A 83 3.37 -0.38 3.16
N PHE A 84 3.27 -0.21 4.48
CA PHE A 84 3.73 1.01 5.16
C PHE A 84 5.22 1.25 4.94
N GLY A 85 6.07 0.24 5.10
CA GLY A 85 7.52 0.40 4.90
C GLY A 85 7.89 0.69 3.45
N VAL A 86 7.16 0.14 2.47
CA VAL A 86 7.30 0.51 1.05
C VAL A 86 6.92 1.98 0.85
N ILE A 87 5.80 2.42 1.41
CA ILE A 87 5.33 3.80 1.34
C ILE A 87 6.37 4.74 1.99
N SER A 88 6.84 4.46 3.21
CA SER A 88 7.86 5.26 3.89
C SER A 88 9.17 5.34 3.11
N LYS A 89 9.62 4.24 2.48
CA LYS A 89 10.80 4.24 1.61
C LYS A 89 10.60 5.15 0.40
N LEU A 90 9.42 5.14 -0.22
CA LEU A 90 9.10 6.00 -1.35
C LEU A 90 9.04 7.48 -0.95
N TRP A 91 8.42 7.81 0.18
CA TRP A 91 8.41 9.17 0.71
C TRP A 91 9.82 9.72 0.95
N ARG A 92 10.71 8.91 1.52
CA ARG A 92 12.11 9.29 1.72
C ARG A 92 12.81 9.58 0.39
N LYS A 93 12.60 8.74 -0.63
CA LYS A 93 13.15 8.98 -1.97
C LYS A 93 12.62 10.28 -2.57
N ILE A 94 11.31 10.53 -2.52
CA ILE A 94 10.76 11.80 -3.03
C ILE A 94 11.48 13.00 -2.39
N ALA A 95 11.70 12.98 -1.07
CA ALA A 95 12.41 14.06 -0.38
C ALA A 95 13.91 14.16 -0.79
N GLU A 96 14.60 13.03 -0.97
CA GLU A 96 16.00 12.98 -1.40
C GLU A 96 16.17 13.58 -2.81
N GLU A 97 15.34 13.14 -3.76
CA GLU A 97 15.33 13.61 -5.14
C GLU A 97 14.87 15.08 -5.25
N GLU A 98 13.91 15.52 -4.44
CA GLU A 98 13.50 16.94 -4.40
C GLU A 98 14.63 17.85 -3.92
N GLU A 99 15.38 17.43 -2.90
CA GLU A 99 16.53 18.19 -2.39
C GLU A 99 17.68 18.20 -3.40
N GLU A 100 17.92 17.09 -4.10
CA GLU A 100 18.89 17.08 -5.21
C GLU A 100 18.49 18.05 -6.33
N LEU A 101 17.23 18.02 -6.74
CA LEU A 101 16.71 18.93 -7.75
C LEU A 101 16.82 20.39 -7.29
N ARG A 102 16.57 20.68 -6.01
CA ARG A 102 16.75 22.01 -5.42
C ARG A 102 18.20 22.48 -5.52
N ARG A 103 19.17 21.62 -5.17
CA ARG A 103 20.61 21.95 -5.29
C ARG A 103 21.00 22.25 -6.73
N VAL A 104 20.59 21.42 -7.69
CA VAL A 104 20.91 21.64 -9.11
C VAL A 104 20.28 22.93 -9.63
N ARG A 105 19.02 23.21 -9.27
CA ARG A 105 18.34 24.46 -9.65
C ARG A 105 19.03 25.69 -9.07
N LEU A 106 19.52 25.64 -7.83
CA LEU A 106 20.29 26.72 -7.22
C LEU A 106 21.56 27.00 -8.02
N VAL A 107 22.34 25.96 -8.33
CA VAL A 107 23.57 26.09 -9.12
C VAL A 107 23.27 26.67 -10.51
N LEU A 108 22.25 26.18 -11.20
CA LEU A 108 21.82 26.71 -12.50
C LEU A 108 21.35 28.17 -12.40
N GLY A 109 20.67 28.53 -11.32
CA GLY A 109 20.24 29.91 -11.05
C GLY A 109 21.42 30.86 -10.94
N VAL A 110 22.51 30.46 -10.27
CA VAL A 110 23.75 31.24 -10.21
C VAL A 110 24.33 31.42 -11.62
N TYR A 111 24.52 30.35 -12.38
CA TYR A 111 25.08 30.45 -13.74
C TYR A 111 24.21 31.30 -14.68
N ARG A 112 22.88 31.21 -14.57
CA ARG A 112 21.94 32.02 -15.37
C ARG A 112 21.91 33.48 -14.92
N GLY A 113 22.01 33.76 -13.62
CA GLY A 113 22.13 35.11 -13.08
C GLY A 113 23.46 35.78 -13.48
N VAL A 114 24.55 35.01 -13.51
CA VAL A 114 25.85 35.46 -14.03
C VAL A 114 25.81 35.77 -15.53
N GLN A 115 24.96 35.09 -16.31
CA GLN A 115 24.70 35.42 -17.71
C GLN A 115 23.69 36.57 -17.92
N GLY A 116 23.04 37.07 -16.85
CA GLY A 116 21.84 37.90 -16.91
C GLY A 116 21.99 39.38 -16.57
N ASN A 117 22.74 39.80 -15.54
CA ASN A 117 23.13 41.20 -15.33
C ASN A 117 23.95 41.44 -14.06
N ILE A 118 24.76 42.51 -14.12
CA ILE A 118 25.20 43.36 -13.00
C ILE A 118 24.20 43.34 -11.83
N PHE A 119 24.66 42.74 -10.73
CA PHE A 119 24.26 42.86 -9.31
C PHE A 119 22.94 43.60 -8.96
N ASP A 120 21.94 42.85 -8.46
CA ASP A 120 21.19 43.27 -7.26
C ASP A 120 20.78 42.03 -6.43
N LEU A 121 21.45 41.87 -5.28
CA LEU A 121 21.27 40.78 -4.30
C LEU A 121 20.11 41.08 -3.34
N ARG A 122 18.89 41.37 -3.84
CA ARG A 122 17.78 41.81 -2.98
C ARG A 122 16.50 40.98 -2.97
N GLU A 123 16.43 39.83 -3.64
CA GLU A 123 15.28 38.92 -3.51
C GLU A 123 15.69 37.44 -3.35
N LEU A 124 16.51 37.17 -2.34
CA LEU A 124 16.56 35.84 -1.73
C LEU A 124 15.44 35.74 -0.69
N ASP A 125 14.18 35.74 -1.13
CA ASP A 125 13.08 35.23 -0.32
C ASP A 125 13.17 33.70 -0.28
N VAL A 126 14.16 33.24 0.47
CA VAL A 126 14.27 31.87 0.96
C VAL A 126 13.23 31.72 2.05
N ASN A 127 12.01 31.38 1.66
CA ASN A 127 10.96 31.10 2.62
C ASN A 127 11.28 29.77 3.34
N PRO A 128 11.58 29.77 4.65
CA PRO A 128 11.88 28.57 5.40
C PRO A 128 10.58 28.03 5.98
N CYS A 129 10.21 26.82 5.56
CA CYS A 129 9.21 25.97 6.21
C CYS A 129 7.73 26.37 6.07
N ASN A 130 7.01 25.57 5.29
CA ASN A 130 5.70 25.04 5.71
C ASN A 130 5.82 23.51 5.59
N SER A 131 6.16 22.77 6.66
CA SER A 131 5.29 22.45 7.80
C SER A 131 3.92 21.97 7.31
N GLY A 132 3.77 20.65 7.17
CA GLY A 132 2.50 20.03 6.77
C GLY A 132 2.38 18.53 6.99
N TYR A 133 3.47 17.81 7.29
CA TYR A 133 3.41 16.35 7.53
C TYR A 133 4.13 15.86 8.80
N ALA A 134 4.64 16.78 9.63
CA ALA A 134 5.36 16.42 10.87
C ALA A 134 4.44 16.30 12.11
N SER A 135 3.12 16.51 11.98
CA SER A 135 2.19 16.62 13.11
C SER A 135 1.20 15.45 13.27
N GLN A 136 1.31 14.35 12.54
CA GLN A 136 0.34 13.23 12.62
C GLN A 136 0.87 11.90 13.17
N LEU A 137 1.99 11.87 13.91
CA LEU A 137 2.50 10.65 14.57
C LEU A 137 2.73 10.80 16.08
N LYS A 138 1.98 11.69 16.75
CA LYS A 138 1.95 11.76 18.22
C LYS A 138 0.53 11.96 18.75
N SER A 139 -0.34 10.98 18.54
CA SER A 139 -1.56 10.82 19.33
C SER A 139 -2.14 9.43 19.10
N GLU A 140 -1.49 8.40 19.64
CA GLU A 140 -2.12 7.10 19.94
C GLU A 140 -1.15 6.33 20.87
N GLN A 141 -1.12 6.79 22.12
CA GLN A 141 -0.87 6.00 23.33
C GLN A 141 -1.93 6.39 24.36
#